data_AF-R0F0E0-F1
#
_entry.id   AF-R0F0E0-F1
#
_cell.length_a   1.000
_cell.length_b   1.000
_cell.length_c   1.000
_cell.angle_alpha   90.00
_cell.angle_beta   90.00
_cell.angle_gamma   90.00
#
_symmetry.space_group_name_H-M   'P 1'
#
loop_
_entity.id
_entity.type
_entity.pdbx_description
1 polymer ?
#
loop_
_entity_poly.entity_id
_entity_poly.type
_entity_poly.pdbx_seq_one_letter_code
_entity_poly.pdbx_strand_id
1 'polypeptide(L)'
;MSLRPSAKTEIHRSRYKVSVDAEEGRRRREDFLVGIRKNKRKESLMKRRRDGSKDLTSDSDDPFESLLEVSNMIAGVFSDDPSLRLESTTRFRMVLSLDRRPPIDHVIQSGVLPRFVEFLKKDDYVSLGNLQNVVAREIL
;
A
#
# COMPACT_ATOMS: atom_id res chain seq x y z
N MET A 1 8.39 74.57 32.67
CA MET A 1 8.78 74.57 31.24
C MET A 1 8.89 73.12 30.80
N SER A 2 8.10 72.67 29.82
CA SER A 2 8.05 71.27 29.38
C SER A 2 9.24 70.96 28.45
N LEU A 3 10.07 69.99 28.84
CA LEU A 3 11.18 69.51 27.99
C LEU A 3 10.61 68.66 26.86
N ARG A 4 10.71 69.16 25.63
CA ARG A 4 10.33 68.44 24.40
C ARG A 4 11.40 67.37 24.12
N PRO A 5 11.06 66.08 23.99
CA PRO A 5 12.04 65.05 23.67
C PRO A 5 12.70 65.36 22.31
N SER A 6 14.03 65.30 22.25
CA SER A 6 14.78 65.55 21.02
C SER A 6 14.72 64.33 20.09
N ALA A 7 14.70 64.55 18.78
CA ALA A 7 14.75 63.49 17.76
C ALA A 7 15.96 62.56 17.93
N LYS A 8 17.08 63.05 18.52
CA LYS A 8 18.22 62.20 18.88
C LYS A 8 17.85 61.11 19.90
N THR A 9 16.94 61.41 20.83
CA THR A 9 16.47 60.47 21.86
C THR A 9 15.58 59.35 21.29
N GLU A 10 14.85 59.62 20.20
CA GLU A 10 14.07 58.60 19.47
C GLU A 10 14.96 57.61 18.70
N ILE A 11 16.03 58.10 18.05
CA ILE A 11 16.98 57.27 17.31
C ILE A 11 17.73 56.31 18.25
N HIS A 12 17.99 56.72 19.50
CA HIS A 12 18.59 55.84 20.50
C HIS A 12 17.61 54.81 21.07
N ARG A 13 16.28 55.05 21.02
CA ARG A 13 15.27 54.04 21.34
C ARG A 13 15.13 52.99 20.23
N SER A 14 15.30 53.37 18.97
CA SER A 14 15.17 52.44 17.83
C SER A 14 16.33 51.44 17.69
N ARG A 15 17.43 51.64 18.44
CA ARG A 15 18.58 50.72 18.49
C ARG A 15 18.60 49.83 19.73
N TYR A 16 17.67 50.01 20.67
CA TYR A 16 17.50 49.05 21.75
C TYR A 16 16.73 47.86 21.16
N LYS A 17 17.44 46.73 21.06
CA LYS A 17 17.00 45.44 20.51
C LYS A 17 15.47 45.35 20.37
N VAL A 18 14.97 45.18 19.16
CA VAL A 18 13.71 44.45 18.95
C VAL A 18 13.98 43.09 19.57
N SER A 19 13.66 42.95 20.86
CA SER A 19 13.68 41.69 21.56
C SER A 19 12.83 40.78 20.71
N VAL A 20 13.42 39.70 20.20
CA VAL A 20 12.66 38.60 19.58
C VAL A 20 11.38 38.47 20.37
N ASP A 21 10.25 38.78 19.74
CA ASP A 21 8.98 38.87 20.44
C ASP A 21 8.83 37.54 21.21
N ALA A 22 8.73 37.64 22.54
CA ALA A 22 8.74 36.47 23.38
C ALA A 22 7.60 35.52 22.99
N GLU A 23 6.51 36.09 22.48
CA GLU A 23 5.38 35.36 21.92
C GLU A 23 5.72 34.70 20.58
N GLU A 24 6.47 35.36 19.70
CA GLU A 24 6.94 34.77 18.44
C GLU A 24 7.94 33.62 18.69
N GLY A 25 8.84 33.77 19.67
CA GLY A 25 9.74 32.70 20.10
C GLY A 25 9.02 31.52 20.77
N ARG A 26 7.88 31.76 21.40
CA ARG A 26 6.98 30.71 21.91
C ARG A 26 6.29 29.98 20.76
N ARG A 27 5.66 30.71 19.83
CA ARG A 27 4.98 30.14 18.65
C ARG A 27 5.91 29.27 17.82
N ARG A 28 7.14 29.74 17.52
CA ARG A 28 8.14 28.97 16.78
C ARG A 28 8.48 27.63 17.45
N ARG A 29 8.55 27.59 18.79
CA ARG A 29 8.80 26.35 19.54
C ARG A 29 7.61 25.40 19.45
N GLU A 30 6.40 25.91 19.56
CA GLU A 30 5.17 25.12 19.47
C GLU A 30 4.99 24.54 18.06
N ASP A 31 5.18 25.35 17.02
CA ASP A 31 5.10 24.94 15.62
C ASP A 31 6.15 23.89 15.26
N PHE A 32 7.38 24.05 15.75
CA PHE A 32 8.45 23.07 15.55
C PHE A 32 8.10 21.71 16.19
N LEU A 33 7.60 21.70 17.43
CA LEU A 33 7.19 20.49 18.13
C LEU A 33 5.97 19.82 17.47
N VAL A 34 5.04 20.60 16.93
CA VAL A 34 3.91 20.08 16.14
C VAL A 34 4.41 19.49 14.82
N GLY A 35 5.36 20.16 14.15
CA GLY A 35 6.03 19.68 12.94
C GLY A 35 6.71 18.33 13.15
N ILE A 36 7.48 18.17 14.23
CA ILE A 36 8.10 16.90 14.62
C ILE A 36 7.05 15.81 14.82
N ARG A 37 5.97 16.10 15.57
CA ARG A 37 4.90 15.14 15.82
C ARG A 37 4.18 14.71 14.54
N LYS A 38 3.91 15.65 13.62
CA LYS A 38 3.32 15.37 12.31
C LYS A 38 4.26 14.52 11.44
N ASN A 39 5.55 14.87 11.39
CA ASN A 39 6.55 14.10 10.64
C ASN A 39 6.71 12.70 11.20
N LYS A 40 6.82 12.53 12.52
CA LYS A 40 6.88 11.21 13.16
C LYS A 40 5.63 10.37 12.87
N ARG A 41 4.45 10.97 12.87
CA ARG A 41 3.20 10.28 12.48
C ARG A 41 3.22 9.88 11.00
N LYS A 42 3.64 10.78 10.11
CA LYS A 42 3.76 10.52 8.67
C LYS A 42 4.78 9.42 8.38
N GLU A 43 5.93 9.46 9.04
CA GLU A 43 6.99 8.46 8.94
C GLU A 43 6.53 7.11 9.49
N SER A 44 5.90 7.06 10.67
CA SER A 44 5.32 5.83 11.23
C SER A 44 4.25 5.24 10.30
N LEU A 45 3.41 6.08 9.69
CA LEU A 45 2.39 5.63 8.74
C LEU A 45 3.00 5.14 7.43
N MET A 46 4.05 5.79 6.91
CA MET A 46 4.81 5.31 5.76
C MET A 46 5.53 3.99 6.06
N LYS A 47 6.12 3.87 7.25
CA LYS A 47 6.74 2.64 7.73
C LYS A 47 5.70 1.51 7.83
N ARG A 48 4.52 1.78 8.39
CA ARG A 48 3.40 0.81 8.40
C ARG A 48 2.90 0.43 7.01
N ARG A 49 2.89 1.37 6.05
CA ARG A 49 2.55 1.05 4.65
C ARG A 49 3.60 0.21 3.93
N ARG A 50 4.87 0.36 4.32
CA ARG A 50 6.02 -0.36 3.75
C ARG A 50 6.28 -1.72 4.41
N ASP A 51 6.08 -1.80 5.72
CA ASP A 51 6.40 -2.97 6.53
C ASP A 51 5.13 -3.79 6.88
N GLY A 52 3.95 -3.14 7.00
CA GLY A 52 2.67 -3.85 7.15
C GLY A 52 2.18 -4.55 5.87
N SER A 53 2.98 -4.47 4.80
CA SER A 53 2.83 -5.25 3.56
C SER A 53 3.83 -6.40 3.45
N LYS A 54 4.63 -6.68 4.49
CA LYS A 54 5.65 -7.74 4.47
C LYS A 54 5.26 -9.03 5.20
N ASP A 55 4.19 -9.00 5.99
CA ASP A 55 3.86 -10.15 6.85
C ASP A 55 3.03 -11.25 6.16
N LEU A 56 2.70 -11.14 4.85
CA LEU A 56 1.90 -12.16 4.16
C LEU A 56 2.42 -12.67 2.81
N THR A 57 3.49 -12.11 2.23
CA THR A 57 4.03 -12.62 0.96
C THR A 57 5.53 -12.40 0.90
N SER A 58 6.27 -13.45 0.55
CA SER A 58 7.63 -13.36 0.01
C SER A 58 7.59 -12.36 -1.14
N ASP A 59 8.14 -11.17 -0.91
CA ASP A 59 8.30 -10.06 -1.88
C ASP A 59 9.43 -10.42 -2.88
N SER A 60 9.38 -11.65 -3.40
CA SER A 60 10.25 -12.06 -4.49
C SER A 60 9.70 -11.40 -5.75
N ASP A 61 10.12 -10.15 -5.99
CA ASP A 61 10.01 -9.42 -7.26
C ASP A 61 10.75 -10.15 -8.42
N ASP A 62 11.07 -11.43 -8.27
CA ASP A 62 11.72 -12.26 -9.26
C ASP A 62 10.68 -12.72 -10.29
N PRO A 63 10.70 -12.17 -11.51
CA PRO A 63 9.73 -12.53 -12.54
C PRO A 63 9.81 -14.03 -12.90
N PHE A 64 10.94 -14.68 -12.59
CA PHE A 64 11.15 -16.10 -12.89
C PHE A 64 10.30 -17.02 -12.01
N GLU A 65 10.15 -16.72 -10.72
CA GLU A 65 9.29 -17.49 -9.81
C GLU A 65 7.81 -17.35 -10.18
N SER A 66 7.37 -16.12 -10.49
CA SER A 66 6.00 -15.85 -10.95
C SER A 66 5.69 -16.58 -12.27
N LEU A 67 6.63 -16.59 -13.23
CA LEU A 67 6.43 -17.26 -14.52
C LEU A 67 6.41 -18.79 -14.38
N LEU A 68 7.29 -19.35 -13.55
CA LEU A 68 7.33 -20.78 -13.28
C LEU A 68 6.07 -21.26 -12.56
N GLU A 69 5.58 -20.46 -11.61
CA GLU A 69 4.30 -20.70 -10.93
C GLU A 69 3.13 -20.68 -11.93
N VAL A 70 3.07 -19.67 -12.81
CA VAL A 70 2.05 -19.58 -13.86
C VAL A 70 2.10 -20.79 -14.79
N SER A 71 3.29 -21.23 -15.21
CA SER A 71 3.45 -22.42 -16.04
C SER A 71 2.87 -23.68 -15.38
N ASN A 72 3.14 -23.89 -14.09
CA ASN A 72 2.64 -25.04 -13.35
C ASN A 72 1.10 -25.00 -13.19
N MET A 73 0.54 -23.82 -12.93
CA MET A 73 -0.91 -23.65 -12.86
C MET A 73 -1.60 -23.93 -14.19
N ILE A 74 -0.99 -23.53 -15.32
CA ILE A 74 -1.52 -23.84 -16.66
C ILE A 74 -1.64 -25.35 -16.83
N ALA A 75 -0.58 -26.10 -16.51
CA ALA A 75 -0.59 -27.56 -16.62
C ALA A 75 -1.72 -28.20 -15.78
N GLY A 76 -1.95 -27.71 -14.56
CA GLY A 76 -3.02 -28.23 -13.71
C GLY A 76 -4.43 -27.88 -14.19
N VAL A 77 -4.64 -26.72 -14.86
CA VAL A 77 -5.93 -26.36 -15.49
C VAL A 77 -6.27 -27.27 -16.68
N PHE A 78 -5.25 -27.73 -17.41
CA PHE A 78 -5.43 -28.64 -18.54
C PHE A 78 -5.41 -30.13 -18.14
N SER A 79 -5.10 -30.46 -16.89
CA SER A 79 -5.18 -31.82 -16.36
C SER A 79 -6.61 -32.38 -16.40
N ASP A 80 -6.72 -33.71 -16.49
CA ASP A 80 -8.00 -34.41 -16.39
C ASP A 80 -8.46 -34.58 -14.94
N ASP A 81 -7.53 -34.54 -13.98
CA ASP A 81 -7.83 -34.64 -12.55
C ASP A 81 -8.66 -33.42 -12.07
N PRO A 82 -9.88 -33.62 -11.55
CA PRO A 82 -10.69 -32.55 -10.98
C PRO A 82 -10.01 -31.81 -9.83
N SER A 83 -9.19 -32.48 -9.03
CA SER A 83 -8.52 -31.91 -7.84
C SER A 83 -7.47 -30.88 -8.26
N LEU A 84 -6.58 -31.27 -9.20
CA LEU A 84 -5.57 -30.38 -9.77
C LEU A 84 -6.18 -29.19 -10.50
N ARG A 85 -7.31 -29.38 -11.20
CA ARG A 85 -8.02 -28.27 -11.86
C ARG A 85 -8.56 -27.27 -10.86
N LEU A 86 -9.16 -27.72 -9.76
CA LEU A 86 -9.68 -26.85 -8.71
C LEU A 86 -8.56 -26.07 -8.02
N GLU A 87 -7.48 -26.76 -7.64
CA GLU A 87 -6.31 -26.15 -7.00
C GLU A 87 -5.71 -25.06 -7.90
N SER A 88 -5.46 -25.40 -9.16
CA SER A 88 -4.83 -24.48 -10.12
C SER A 88 -5.73 -23.29 -10.43
N THR A 89 -7.04 -23.49 -10.59
CA THR A 89 -8.00 -22.39 -10.79
C THR A 89 -8.09 -21.48 -9.56
N THR A 90 -8.03 -22.06 -8.36
CA THR A 90 -8.02 -21.29 -7.10
C THR A 90 -6.76 -20.43 -6.99
N ARG A 91 -5.59 -20.98 -7.34
CA ARG A 91 -4.35 -20.21 -7.39
C ARG A 91 -4.40 -19.09 -8.43
N PHE A 92 -4.92 -19.35 -9.64
CA PHE A 92 -5.13 -18.30 -10.64
C PHE A 92 -5.97 -17.13 -10.09
N ARG A 93 -7.07 -17.44 -9.39
CA ARG A 93 -7.88 -16.42 -8.73
C ARG A 93 -7.07 -15.64 -7.70
N MET A 94 -6.25 -16.31 -6.89
CA MET A 94 -5.40 -15.67 -5.89
C MET A 94 -4.39 -14.73 -6.54
N VAL A 95 -3.59 -15.21 -7.48
CA VAL A 95 -2.56 -14.41 -8.16
C VAL A 95 -3.17 -13.17 -8.83
N LEU A 96 -4.30 -13.32 -9.51
CA LEU A 96 -4.99 -12.21 -10.17
C LEU A 96 -5.67 -11.22 -9.20
N SER A 97 -5.95 -11.63 -7.96
CA SER A 97 -6.66 -10.80 -6.97
C SER A 97 -5.74 -10.17 -5.92
N LEU A 98 -4.59 -10.79 -5.62
CA LEU A 98 -3.63 -10.31 -4.61
C LEU A 98 -2.54 -9.40 -5.19
N ASP A 99 -2.08 -9.67 -6.41
CA ASP A 99 -0.95 -8.95 -6.97
C ASP A 99 -1.32 -7.51 -7.32
N ARG A 100 -0.41 -6.57 -7.03
CA ARG A 100 -0.55 -5.15 -7.40
C ARG A 100 -0.39 -4.95 -8.91
N ARG A 101 0.32 -5.85 -9.58
CA ARG A 101 0.50 -5.87 -11.04
C ARG A 101 0.33 -7.29 -11.57
N PRO A 102 -0.91 -7.81 -11.59
CA PRO A 102 -1.14 -9.19 -11.97
C PRO A 102 -0.66 -9.46 -13.40
N PRO A 103 -0.12 -10.66 -13.69
CA PRO A 103 0.45 -11.02 -15.00
C PRO A 103 -0.64 -11.31 -16.05
N ILE A 104 -1.56 -10.36 -16.26
CA ILE A 104 -2.75 -10.51 -17.10
C ILE A 104 -2.37 -10.91 -18.53
N ASP A 105 -1.35 -10.27 -19.12
CA ASP A 105 -0.92 -10.54 -20.50
C ASP A 105 -0.43 -11.97 -20.67
N HIS A 106 0.33 -12.49 -19.71
CA HIS A 106 0.81 -13.88 -19.73
C HIS A 106 -0.34 -14.88 -19.57
N VAL A 107 -1.33 -14.56 -18.73
CA VAL A 107 -2.53 -15.39 -18.58
C VAL A 107 -3.35 -15.42 -19.87
N ILE A 108 -3.48 -14.29 -20.57
CA ILE A 108 -4.17 -14.25 -21.87
C ILE A 108 -3.39 -15.06 -22.91
N GLN A 109 -2.08 -14.86 -23.00
CA GLN A 109 -1.21 -15.55 -23.98
C GLN A 109 -1.14 -17.06 -23.75
N SER A 110 -1.28 -17.53 -22.51
CA SER A 110 -1.27 -18.97 -22.20
C SER A 110 -2.53 -19.71 -22.66
N GLY A 111 -3.59 -19.00 -23.05
CA GLY A 111 -4.79 -19.62 -23.61
C GLY A 111 -5.65 -20.38 -22.59
N VAL A 112 -5.53 -20.07 -21.29
CA VAL A 112 -6.35 -20.69 -20.23
C VAL A 112 -7.79 -20.18 -20.19
N LEU A 113 -8.09 -19.02 -20.80
CA LEU A 113 -9.41 -18.39 -20.73
C LEU A 113 -10.56 -19.24 -21.31
N PRO A 114 -10.45 -19.86 -22.50
CA PRO A 114 -11.51 -20.75 -23.02
C PRO A 114 -11.81 -21.89 -22.05
N ARG A 115 -10.79 -22.43 -21.38
CA ARG A 115 -10.92 -23.51 -20.41
C ARG A 115 -11.66 -23.05 -19.15
N PHE A 116 -11.41 -21.83 -18.66
CA PHE A 116 -12.21 -21.26 -17.57
C PHE A 116 -13.67 -21.07 -17.96
N VAL A 117 -13.96 -20.64 -19.20
CA VAL A 117 -15.34 -20.55 -19.69
C VAL A 117 -16.02 -21.92 -19.71
N GLU A 118 -15.31 -22.99 -20.08
CA GLU A 118 -15.83 -24.36 -19.98
C GLU A 118 -16.15 -24.77 -18.54
N PHE A 119 -15.32 -24.40 -17.56
CA PHE A 119 -15.56 -24.70 -16.15
C PHE A 119 -16.82 -24.03 -15.63
N LEU A 120 -17.09 -22.79 -16.07
CA LEU A 120 -18.30 -22.05 -15.68
C LEU A 120 -19.60 -22.64 -16.27
N LYS A 121 -19.52 -23.40 -17.36
CA LYS A 121 -20.68 -24.06 -17.97
C LYS A 121 -21.06 -25.39 -17.32
N LYS A 122 -20.17 -25.96 -16.50
CA LYS A 122 -20.37 -27.27 -15.87
C LYS A 122 -20.85 -27.06 -14.44
N ASP A 123 -22.09 -27.47 -14.15
CA ASP A 123 -22.70 -27.40 -12.82
C ASP A 123 -21.94 -28.22 -11.75
N ASP A 124 -21.10 -29.18 -12.17
CA ASP A 124 -20.25 -29.96 -11.27
C ASP A 124 -19.17 -29.11 -10.56
N TYR A 125 -18.93 -27.88 -11.02
CA TYR A 125 -18.03 -26.91 -10.38
C TYR A 125 -18.77 -25.85 -9.57
N VAL A 126 -19.98 -26.12 -9.08
CA VAL A 126 -20.72 -25.20 -8.18
C VAL A 126 -19.89 -24.80 -6.94
N SER A 127 -18.88 -25.57 -6.54
CA SER A 127 -17.91 -25.15 -5.51
C SER A 127 -17.08 -23.91 -5.91
N LEU A 128 -16.82 -23.67 -7.21
CA LEU A 128 -16.18 -22.43 -7.70
C LEU A 128 -17.01 -21.18 -7.39
N GLY A 129 -18.34 -21.28 -7.41
CA GLY A 129 -19.25 -20.21 -7.00
C GLY A 129 -19.28 -19.99 -5.48
N ASN A 130 -19.10 -21.05 -4.70
CA ASN A 130 -19.13 -21.01 -3.22
C ASN A 130 -17.79 -20.64 -2.56
N LEU A 131 -16.70 -20.54 -3.33
CA LEU A 131 -15.37 -20.13 -2.84
C LEU A 131 -15.28 -18.64 -2.44
N GLN A 132 -16.35 -17.84 -2.54
CA GLN A 132 -16.45 -16.57 -1.82
C GLN A 132 -16.42 -16.76 -0.29
N ASN A 133 -16.88 -17.91 0.21
CA ASN A 133 -17.00 -18.17 1.65
C ASN A 133 -15.78 -18.87 2.28
N VAL A 134 -14.88 -19.45 1.49
CA VAL A 134 -13.68 -20.14 2.02
C VAL A 134 -12.57 -19.13 2.34
N VAL A 135 -12.41 -18.08 1.53
CA VAL A 135 -11.42 -17.01 1.80
C VAL A 135 -11.75 -16.24 3.08
N ALA A 136 -13.03 -16.12 3.44
CA ALA A 136 -13.46 -15.46 4.67
C ALA A 136 -13.19 -16.28 5.95
N ARG A 137 -12.89 -17.58 5.85
CA ARG A 137 -12.67 -18.46 7.01
C ARG A 137 -11.19 -18.68 7.37
N GLU A 138 -10.25 -18.33 6.50
CA GLU A 138 -8.80 -18.46 6.78
C GLU A 138 -8.09 -17.12 7.03
N ILE A 139 -8.81 -16.00 7.09
CA ILE A 139 -8.24 -14.65 7.27
C ILE A 139 -8.84 -13.91 8.51
N LEU A 140 -9.57 -14.61 9.38
CA LEU A 140 -9.97 -14.10 10.71
C LEU A 140 -9.39 -14.95 11.84
#